data_AF-A0A3B8QE91-F1
#
_entry.id   AF-A0A3B8QE91-F1
#
_cell.length_a   1.000
_cell.length_b   1.000
_cell.length_c   1.000
_cell.angle_alpha   90.00
_cell.angle_beta   90.00
_cell.angle_gamma   90.00
#
_symmetry.space_group_name_H-M   'P 1'
#
loop_
_entity.id
_entity.type
_entity.pdbx_description
1 polymer ?
#
loop_
_entity_poly.entity_id
_entity_poly.type
_entity_poly.pdbx_seq_one_letter_code
_entity_poly.pdbx_strand_id
1 'polypeptide(L)'
;MNTVDTLVDFLNEIDGQGYKAYKGLRGTWSFPDFTLHVDHVQGDPFAEPSRVRVTLPAEMAALEDDVLTSWSRRLGVASLLAKRFAGTAQATVVRRGSGKSGLIEIEAPGQEVMAQTAVMVGEDGTVEARFRIGLPARGRRACGPAAIALLTTDVLAVVNQSLRAGSVGHEDIRRHALANEDASALRAELTVRSWVAFVAHGARLARKSGVDDRPLLEKGAIPFSTPAGLTAEVDLPNAGKVNGMAIPRGVTLIVGGGYHGKSTLLRAIERGVYNHCYGDGREFVVTDPSAVTIRAEDGRSVAGVDISAFIGTLPQGQATRAFSTPNASGSTSQAAGIVEAIEAGATALLIDEDTAATNFMIRDRRMQTLIPKEGEPITPLVDQVRSLWETWGVSCVIVLGGSGDYLDVADTVVAMNEFRPADVTAESRRVASELPTGRRDEAPRPIGAFGTRLPDPTSVDPSTPRREAEIKVFKEQSLVFGTETIALSAVAQLVSRAQTLAVGRGLLLARTRFMDGQRSVSEILNLVAQTIEEGGLDVLDDRLVGDLAQFRPMELAAALNRLRTLEVSSEEVGPPEAAPTDATGAGF
;
A
#
# COMPACT_ATOMS: atom_id res chain seq x y z
N MET A 1 -36.03 8.77 17.47
CA MET A 1 -34.60 9.15 17.42
C MET A 1 -34.34 10.01 18.64
N ASN A 2 -33.27 9.77 19.40
CA ASN A 2 -32.97 10.60 20.59
C ASN A 2 -32.50 11.98 20.12
N THR A 3 -32.91 13.05 20.79
CA THR A 3 -32.51 14.43 20.45
C THR A 3 -31.29 14.87 21.27
N VAL A 4 -30.65 15.97 20.86
CA VAL A 4 -29.58 16.63 21.66
C VAL A 4 -30.06 16.97 23.07
N ASP A 5 -31.31 17.42 23.25
CA ASP A 5 -31.84 17.73 24.58
C ASP A 5 -31.88 16.48 25.47
N THR A 6 -32.39 15.36 24.94
CA THR A 6 -32.40 14.09 25.68
C THR A 6 -30.99 13.54 25.95
N LEU A 7 -30.01 13.86 25.09
CA LEU A 7 -28.60 13.55 25.33
C LEU A 7 -28.07 14.34 26.52
N VAL A 8 -28.35 15.64 26.58
CA VAL A 8 -27.93 16.52 27.66
C VAL A 8 -28.57 16.09 28.99
N ASP A 9 -29.87 15.79 28.99
CA ASP A 9 -30.58 15.30 30.17
C ASP A 9 -29.97 14.00 30.70
N PHE A 10 -29.71 13.04 29.81
CA PHE A 10 -29.05 11.78 30.16
C PHE A 10 -27.66 12.02 30.76
N LEU A 11 -26.85 12.90 30.16
CA LEU A 11 -25.50 13.18 30.65
C LEU A 11 -25.50 13.89 32.02
N ASN A 12 -26.47 14.75 32.28
CA ASN A 12 -26.66 15.37 33.60
C ASN A 12 -27.09 14.32 34.64
N GLU A 13 -27.97 13.39 34.27
CA GLU A 13 -28.43 12.31 35.16
C GLU A 13 -27.28 11.39 35.61
N ILE A 14 -26.38 11.03 34.68
CA ILE A 14 -25.27 10.13 34.98
C ILE A 14 -24.07 10.83 35.65
N ASP A 15 -24.09 12.15 35.83
CA ASP A 15 -22.97 12.87 36.43
C ASP A 15 -22.63 12.34 37.83
N GLY A 16 -21.34 12.13 38.10
CA GLY A 16 -20.87 11.59 39.36
C GLY A 16 -21.16 10.10 39.61
N GLN A 17 -21.94 9.43 38.75
CA GLN A 17 -22.17 7.99 38.80
C GLN A 17 -20.91 7.21 38.37
N GLY A 18 -20.92 5.89 38.58
CA GLY A 18 -19.83 5.03 38.12
C GLY A 18 -19.69 5.07 36.60
N TYR A 19 -18.45 5.01 36.09
CA TYR A 19 -18.14 5.19 34.67
C TYR A 19 -18.95 4.32 33.69
N LYS A 20 -19.38 3.12 34.13
CA LYS A 20 -20.24 2.22 33.36
C LYS A 20 -21.59 2.84 32.97
N ALA A 21 -22.03 3.91 33.64
CA ALA A 21 -23.26 4.64 33.32
C ALA A 21 -23.26 5.17 31.87
N TYR A 22 -22.09 5.51 31.32
CA TYR A 22 -21.96 5.89 29.91
C TYR A 22 -22.45 4.82 28.93
N LYS A 23 -22.58 3.54 29.32
CA LYS A 23 -23.11 2.50 28.41
C LYS A 23 -24.51 2.83 27.88
N GLY A 24 -25.30 3.62 28.61
CA GLY A 24 -26.59 4.11 28.14
C GLY A 24 -26.50 5.10 26.96
N LEU A 25 -25.31 5.63 26.68
CA LEU A 25 -25.06 6.52 25.54
C LEU A 25 -25.13 5.79 24.18
N ARG A 26 -24.98 4.45 24.18
CA ARG A 26 -25.00 3.65 22.95
C ARG A 26 -26.33 3.85 22.22
N GLY A 27 -26.26 4.22 20.95
CA GLY A 27 -27.45 4.52 20.15
C GLY A 27 -27.21 5.62 19.14
N THR A 28 -28.31 6.17 18.64
CA THR A 28 -28.30 7.22 17.60
C THR A 28 -28.95 8.49 18.14
N TRP A 29 -28.26 9.61 17.96
CA TRP A 29 -28.60 10.93 18.48
C TRP A 29 -28.69 11.92 17.32
N SER A 30 -29.86 12.52 17.15
CA SER A 30 -30.12 13.52 16.12
C SER A 30 -29.64 14.89 16.59
N PHE A 31 -28.70 15.45 15.84
CA PHE A 31 -28.30 16.85 15.90
C PHE A 31 -29.04 17.61 14.79
N PRO A 32 -29.12 18.96 14.85
CA PRO A 32 -29.80 19.74 13.81
C PRO A 32 -29.29 19.46 12.40
N ASP A 33 -27.97 19.32 12.25
CA ASP A 33 -27.34 19.26 10.93
C ASP A 33 -26.69 17.90 10.62
N PHE A 34 -26.66 16.96 11.58
CA PHE A 34 -26.09 15.63 11.37
C PHE A 34 -26.65 14.61 12.35
N THR A 35 -26.32 13.34 12.14
CA THR A 35 -26.66 12.26 13.07
C THR A 35 -25.40 11.70 13.71
N LEU A 36 -25.36 11.64 15.04
CA LEU A 36 -24.29 11.00 15.81
C LEU A 36 -24.68 9.57 16.19
N HIS A 37 -23.86 8.61 15.80
CA HIS A 37 -23.97 7.21 16.18
C HIS A 37 -22.89 6.88 17.22
N VAL A 38 -23.31 6.28 18.33
CA VAL A 38 -22.40 5.77 19.37
C VAL A 38 -22.43 4.26 19.31
N ASP A 39 -21.50 3.69 18.54
CA ASP A 39 -21.48 2.25 18.23
C ASP A 39 -20.92 1.44 19.41
N HIS A 40 -19.91 1.98 20.10
CA HIS A 40 -19.29 1.35 21.25
C HIS A 40 -18.86 2.36 22.30
N VAL A 41 -19.17 2.05 23.56
CA VAL A 41 -18.79 2.86 24.72
C VAL A 41 -17.65 2.17 25.47
N GLN A 42 -16.54 2.91 25.67
CA GLN A 42 -15.39 2.42 26.41
C GLN A 42 -15.75 2.03 27.86
N GLY A 43 -15.20 0.92 28.35
CA GLY A 43 -15.56 0.36 29.67
C GLY A 43 -14.89 1.04 30.87
N ASP A 44 -13.80 1.77 30.65
CA ASP A 44 -13.00 2.49 31.64
C ASP A 44 -12.30 3.69 30.96
N PRO A 45 -12.04 4.81 31.66
CA PRO A 45 -11.42 6.01 31.06
C PRO A 45 -9.99 5.82 30.53
N PHE A 46 -9.30 4.73 30.88
CA PHE A 46 -7.98 4.39 30.36
C PHE A 46 -8.03 3.37 29.21
N ALA A 47 -9.22 2.86 28.88
CA ALA A 47 -9.40 1.87 27.83
C ALA A 47 -9.25 2.48 26.42
N GLU A 48 -9.46 1.65 25.41
CA GLU A 48 -9.61 2.10 24.04
C GLU A 48 -10.86 3.02 23.93
N PRO A 49 -10.73 4.24 23.34
CA PRO A 49 -11.80 5.22 23.27
C PRO A 49 -13.09 4.70 22.63
N SER A 50 -14.21 5.33 22.98
CA SER A 50 -15.53 5.00 22.45
C SER A 50 -15.54 5.21 20.93
N ARG A 51 -16.10 4.26 20.18
CA ARG A 51 -16.26 4.39 18.72
C ARG A 51 -17.56 5.10 18.41
N VAL A 52 -17.46 6.11 17.57
CA VAL A 52 -18.58 6.93 17.14
C VAL A 52 -18.50 7.20 15.65
N ARG A 53 -19.64 7.47 15.05
CA ARG A 53 -19.73 7.89 13.66
C ARG A 53 -20.66 9.07 13.53
N VAL A 54 -20.38 9.95 12.58
CA VAL A 54 -21.27 11.03 12.17
C VAL A 54 -21.70 10.79 10.74
N THR A 55 -23.01 10.88 10.51
CA THR A 55 -23.62 10.89 9.19
C THR A 55 -24.09 12.32 8.92
N LEU A 56 -23.44 12.98 7.96
CA LEU A 56 -23.75 14.33 7.51
C LEU A 56 -24.55 14.24 6.19
N PRO A 57 -25.84 14.64 6.19
CA PRO A 57 -26.65 14.63 4.98
C PRO A 57 -26.05 15.49 3.87
N ALA A 58 -26.32 15.12 2.61
CA ALA A 58 -25.78 15.79 1.43
C ALA A 58 -26.01 17.31 1.42
N GLU A 59 -27.20 17.76 1.82
CA GLU A 59 -27.56 19.18 1.93
C GLU A 59 -26.67 19.97 2.91
N MET A 60 -26.20 19.31 3.97
CA MET A 60 -25.34 19.92 4.99
C MET A 60 -23.85 19.80 4.65
N ALA A 61 -23.46 18.71 3.98
CA ALA A 61 -22.14 18.55 3.40
C ALA A 61 -21.91 19.58 2.27
N ALA A 62 -22.95 19.84 1.48
CA ALA A 62 -22.97 20.78 0.36
C ALA A 62 -21.86 20.52 -0.68
N LEU A 63 -21.55 19.24 -0.92
CA LEU A 63 -20.64 18.82 -1.98
C LEU A 63 -21.33 19.01 -3.34
N GLU A 64 -20.63 19.60 -4.30
CA GLU A 64 -21.15 19.82 -5.65
C GLU A 64 -21.18 18.52 -6.45
N ASP A 65 -22.13 18.38 -7.38
CA ASP A 65 -22.29 17.16 -8.19
C ASP A 65 -21.01 16.82 -8.97
N ASP A 66 -20.24 17.83 -9.41
CA ASP A 66 -19.03 17.63 -10.18
C ASP A 66 -17.98 16.82 -9.41
N VAL A 67 -17.87 16.98 -8.09
CA VAL A 67 -16.94 16.20 -7.24
C VAL A 67 -17.46 14.82 -6.84
N LEU A 68 -18.70 14.47 -7.22
CA LEU A 68 -19.35 13.19 -6.91
C LEU A 68 -19.45 12.25 -8.13
N THR A 69 -19.26 12.79 -9.35
CA THR A 69 -19.47 12.09 -10.64
C THR A 69 -18.73 10.77 -10.83
N SER A 70 -17.61 10.54 -10.14
CA SER A 70 -16.89 9.27 -10.19
C SER A 70 -16.42 8.82 -8.80
N TRP A 71 -16.26 7.51 -8.62
CA TRP A 71 -15.69 6.95 -7.40
C TRP A 71 -14.31 7.56 -7.09
N SER A 72 -13.49 7.79 -8.12
CA SER A 72 -12.18 8.41 -7.97
C SER A 72 -12.29 9.83 -7.41
N ARG A 73 -13.22 10.66 -7.90
CA ARG A 73 -13.42 12.00 -7.34
C ARG A 73 -13.84 11.95 -5.87
N ARG A 74 -14.84 11.13 -5.54
CA ARG A 74 -15.31 10.94 -4.17
C ARG A 74 -14.19 10.48 -3.23
N LEU A 75 -13.32 9.61 -3.71
CA LEU A 75 -12.18 9.15 -2.93
C LEU A 75 -11.17 10.27 -2.63
N GLY A 76 -10.88 11.13 -3.61
CA GLY A 76 -10.04 12.31 -3.41
C GLY A 76 -10.62 13.27 -2.37
N VAL A 77 -11.94 13.49 -2.42
CA VAL A 77 -12.66 14.30 -1.43
C VAL A 77 -12.62 13.65 -0.05
N ALA A 78 -12.91 12.35 0.06
CA ALA A 78 -12.89 11.62 1.33
C ALA A 78 -11.52 11.73 2.03
N SER A 79 -10.43 11.59 1.28
CA SER A 79 -9.06 11.75 1.80
C SER A 79 -8.82 13.18 2.33
N LEU A 80 -9.25 14.21 1.60
CA LEU A 80 -9.17 15.61 2.05
C LEU A 80 -9.96 15.81 3.36
N LEU A 81 -11.22 15.37 3.40
CA LEU A 81 -12.09 15.55 4.55
C LEU A 81 -11.53 14.83 5.80
N ALA A 82 -10.96 13.63 5.65
CA ALA A 82 -10.29 12.92 6.73
C ALA A 82 -9.08 13.71 7.29
N LYS A 83 -8.24 14.30 6.42
CA LYS A 83 -7.13 15.17 6.84
C LYS A 83 -7.61 16.42 7.56
N ARG A 84 -8.65 17.07 7.04
CA ARG A 84 -9.27 18.25 7.66
C ARG A 84 -9.86 17.91 9.02
N PHE A 85 -10.53 16.76 9.14
CA PHE A 85 -11.08 16.29 10.41
C PHE A 85 -9.97 16.04 11.42
N ALA A 86 -8.92 15.32 11.04
CA ALA A 86 -7.79 15.03 11.92
C ALA A 86 -7.10 16.30 12.43
N GLY A 87 -6.81 17.25 11.54
CA GLY A 87 -6.19 18.53 11.90
C GLY A 87 -7.09 19.37 12.81
N THR A 88 -8.40 19.42 12.52
CA THR A 88 -9.37 20.17 13.33
C THR A 88 -9.57 19.53 14.70
N ALA A 89 -9.68 18.19 14.75
CA ALA A 89 -9.77 17.43 15.99
C ALA A 89 -8.54 17.72 16.87
N GLN A 90 -7.33 17.63 16.31
CA GLN A 90 -6.09 17.95 17.02
C GLN A 90 -6.07 19.38 17.58
N ALA A 91 -6.55 20.37 16.81
CA ALA A 91 -6.63 21.76 17.25
C ALA A 91 -7.72 22.00 18.31
N THR A 92 -8.75 21.14 18.36
CA THR A 92 -9.91 21.26 19.26
C THR A 92 -9.75 20.44 20.54
N VAL A 93 -8.81 19.49 20.61
CA VAL A 93 -8.63 18.62 21.79
C VAL A 93 -8.40 19.44 23.05
N VAL A 94 -9.31 19.28 24.01
CA VAL A 94 -9.16 19.78 25.37
C VAL A 94 -9.16 18.60 26.33
N ARG A 95 -8.14 18.48 27.19
CA ARG A 95 -8.11 17.43 28.21
C ARG A 95 -9.22 17.67 29.23
N ARG A 96 -10.17 16.73 29.32
CA ARG A 96 -11.39 16.84 30.14
C ARG A 96 -11.41 15.86 31.33
N GLY A 97 -10.25 15.49 31.88
CA GLY A 97 -10.17 14.63 33.07
C GLY A 97 -9.10 13.55 33.01
N SER A 98 -9.42 12.39 33.59
CA SER A 98 -8.54 11.22 33.73
C SER A 98 -8.41 10.41 32.43
N GLY A 99 -7.30 9.69 32.27
CA GLY A 99 -7.09 8.82 31.10
C GLY A 99 -7.17 9.58 29.78
N LYS A 100 -7.99 9.08 28.85
CA LYS A 100 -8.17 9.65 27.51
C LYS A 100 -9.27 10.71 27.41
N SER A 101 -9.73 11.25 28.55
CA SER A 101 -10.85 12.21 28.61
C SER A 101 -10.66 13.43 27.70
N GLY A 102 -11.61 13.68 26.81
CA GLY A 102 -11.64 14.81 25.89
C GLY A 102 -10.89 14.57 24.57
N LEU A 103 -10.36 13.37 24.36
CA LEU A 103 -9.76 12.97 23.09
C LEU A 103 -10.82 12.91 21.98
N ILE A 104 -10.48 13.43 20.80
CA ILE A 104 -11.15 13.19 19.54
C ILE A 104 -10.06 12.74 18.57
N GLU A 105 -10.11 11.49 18.10
CA GLU A 105 -9.13 10.94 17.17
C GLU A 105 -9.81 10.26 16.00
N ILE A 106 -9.29 10.48 14.80
CA ILE A 106 -9.68 9.82 13.56
C ILE A 106 -8.41 9.26 12.91
N GLU A 107 -8.52 8.14 12.20
CA GLU A 107 -7.44 7.71 11.32
C GLU A 107 -7.29 8.74 10.19
N ALA A 108 -6.06 9.21 9.95
CA ALA A 108 -5.78 10.23 8.96
C ALA A 108 -4.94 9.64 7.81
N PRO A 109 -5.34 9.81 6.54
CA PRO A 109 -4.53 9.37 5.43
C PRO A 109 -3.23 10.17 5.33
N GLY A 110 -2.17 9.49 4.88
CA GLY A 110 -0.88 10.09 4.52
C GLY A 110 -0.96 10.88 3.20
N GLN A 111 0.12 10.90 2.43
CA GLN A 111 0.10 11.57 1.13
C GLN A 111 -0.66 10.77 0.07
N GLU A 112 -0.71 9.45 0.24
CA GLU A 112 -1.41 8.52 -0.61
C GLU A 112 -2.93 8.62 -0.43
N VAL A 113 -3.66 8.51 -1.54
CA VAL A 113 -5.11 8.48 -1.59
C VAL A 113 -5.56 7.05 -1.85
N MET A 114 -6.22 6.45 -0.88
CA MET A 114 -6.73 5.07 -0.90
C MET A 114 -8.07 5.01 -0.18
N ALA A 115 -8.91 4.03 -0.52
CA ALA A 115 -10.19 3.87 0.17
C ALA A 115 -9.96 3.59 1.67
N GLN A 116 -10.74 4.24 2.52
CA GLN A 116 -10.63 4.16 3.98
C GLN A 116 -12.01 4.16 4.62
N THR A 117 -12.12 3.56 5.80
CA THR A 117 -13.35 3.60 6.60
C THR A 117 -13.44 4.82 7.50
N ALA A 118 -12.38 5.63 7.60
CA ALA A 118 -12.34 6.82 8.44
C ALA A 118 -13.31 7.91 7.97
N VAL A 119 -13.31 8.22 6.67
CA VAL A 119 -14.28 9.11 6.03
C VAL A 119 -14.67 8.52 4.69
N MET A 120 -15.98 8.47 4.43
CA MET A 120 -16.54 8.00 3.16
C MET A 120 -17.51 9.05 2.62
N VAL A 121 -17.52 9.21 1.30
CA VAL A 121 -18.40 10.11 0.57
C VAL A 121 -19.28 9.26 -0.34
N GLY A 122 -20.59 9.32 -0.11
CA GLY A 122 -21.61 8.62 -0.89
C GLY A 122 -21.83 9.24 -2.27
N GLU A 123 -22.46 8.49 -3.15
CA GLU A 123 -22.83 8.97 -4.50
C GLU A 123 -23.88 10.09 -4.43
N ASP A 124 -24.71 10.05 -3.39
CA ASP A 124 -25.73 11.06 -3.07
C ASP A 124 -25.14 12.30 -2.39
N GLY A 125 -23.84 12.35 -2.12
CA GLY A 125 -23.17 13.43 -1.39
C GLY A 125 -23.21 13.31 0.12
N THR A 126 -23.79 12.24 0.68
CA THR A 126 -23.76 11.98 2.12
C THR A 126 -22.33 11.70 2.58
N VAL A 127 -21.91 12.31 3.69
CA VAL A 127 -20.57 12.09 4.26
C VAL A 127 -20.70 11.31 5.57
N GLU A 128 -20.00 10.18 5.67
CA GLU A 128 -19.87 9.42 6.90
C GLU A 128 -18.43 9.56 7.44
N ALA A 129 -18.28 10.00 8.69
CA ALA A 129 -16.99 10.05 9.38
C ALA A 129 -16.99 9.15 10.62
N ARG A 130 -16.03 8.24 10.71
CA ARG A 130 -15.88 7.28 11.80
C ARG A 130 -14.63 7.58 12.61
N PHE A 131 -14.83 7.84 13.89
CA PHE A 131 -13.76 8.33 14.76
C PHE A 131 -13.98 7.83 16.19
N ARG A 132 -13.09 8.23 17.09
CA ARG A 132 -13.15 7.80 18.48
C ARG A 132 -13.13 9.00 19.41
N ILE A 133 -13.86 8.86 20.52
CA ILE A 133 -13.96 9.88 21.56
C ILE A 133 -13.63 9.32 22.94
N GLY A 134 -12.83 10.08 23.68
CA GLY A 134 -12.52 9.79 25.06
C GLY A 134 -13.56 10.41 25.99
N LEU A 135 -14.55 9.63 26.41
CA LEU A 135 -15.58 10.08 27.35
C LEU A 135 -14.99 10.60 28.67
N PRO A 136 -15.35 11.81 29.13
CA PRO A 136 -14.77 12.44 30.31
C PRO A 136 -15.02 11.70 31.63
N ALA A 137 -13.99 11.67 32.48
CA ALA A 137 -14.08 11.09 33.82
C ALA A 137 -13.30 11.86 34.88
N ARG A 138 -13.81 11.81 36.11
CA ARG A 138 -13.05 12.15 37.33
C ARG A 138 -12.73 10.86 38.07
N GLY A 139 -11.51 10.33 37.89
CA GLY A 139 -11.20 8.97 38.30
C GLY A 139 -12.05 7.98 37.51
N ARG A 140 -12.85 7.14 38.19
CA ARG A 140 -13.80 6.20 37.55
C ARG A 140 -15.26 6.64 37.67
N ARG A 141 -15.51 7.94 37.81
CA ARG A 141 -16.86 8.52 37.81
C ARG A 141 -17.10 9.31 36.53
N ALA A 142 -18.30 9.16 35.96
CA ALA A 142 -18.71 9.93 34.79
C ALA A 142 -18.73 11.42 35.13
N CYS A 143 -18.42 12.26 34.13
CA CYS A 143 -18.43 13.72 34.27
C CYS A 143 -19.37 14.29 33.21
N GLY A 144 -20.64 14.43 33.56
CA GLY A 144 -21.73 14.86 32.71
C GLY A 144 -21.45 16.21 32.03
N PRO A 145 -21.15 17.29 32.79
CA PRO A 145 -20.87 18.60 32.21
C PRO A 145 -19.72 18.61 31.20
N ALA A 146 -18.68 17.82 31.45
CA ALA A 146 -17.55 17.71 30.52
C ALA A 146 -17.91 16.88 29.28
N ALA A 147 -18.72 15.83 29.43
CA ALA A 147 -19.21 15.01 28.33
C ALA A 147 -20.16 15.79 27.42
N ILE A 148 -21.03 16.63 28.01
CA ILE A 148 -21.88 17.56 27.28
C ILE A 148 -20.99 18.45 26.41
N ALA A 149 -20.03 19.16 27.00
CA ALA A 149 -19.14 20.03 26.23
C ALA A 149 -18.35 19.28 25.14
N LEU A 150 -17.89 18.05 25.40
CA LEU A 150 -17.23 17.23 24.38
C LEU A 150 -18.16 16.94 23.19
N LEU A 151 -19.39 16.49 23.43
CA LEU A 151 -20.30 16.04 22.37
C LEU A 151 -21.02 17.21 21.68
N THR A 152 -21.44 18.23 22.43
CA THR A 152 -22.28 19.32 21.92
C THR A 152 -21.49 20.56 21.51
N THR A 153 -20.21 20.66 21.91
CA THR A 153 -19.35 21.79 21.52
C THR A 153 -18.17 21.31 20.68
N ASP A 154 -17.34 20.40 21.21
CA ASP A 154 -16.08 20.03 20.55
C ASP A 154 -16.34 19.19 19.28
N VAL A 155 -17.12 18.11 19.38
CA VAL A 155 -17.48 17.26 18.23
C VAL A 155 -18.27 18.07 17.19
N LEU A 156 -19.22 18.89 17.61
CA LEU A 156 -19.98 19.78 16.73
C LEU A 156 -19.04 20.73 15.95
N ALA A 157 -18.06 21.34 16.63
CA ALA A 157 -17.09 22.22 16.00
C ALA A 157 -16.22 21.48 14.99
N VAL A 158 -15.73 20.28 15.33
CA VAL A 158 -14.92 19.46 14.43
C VAL A 158 -15.71 19.09 13.17
N VAL A 159 -16.94 18.58 13.32
CA VAL A 159 -17.81 18.22 12.19
C VAL A 159 -18.06 19.44 11.28
N ASN A 160 -18.44 20.57 11.86
CA ASN A 160 -18.79 21.76 11.09
C ASN A 160 -17.60 22.33 10.32
N GLN A 161 -16.40 22.36 10.93
CA GLN A 161 -15.22 22.96 10.32
C GLN A 161 -14.52 22.04 9.30
N SER A 162 -14.74 20.72 9.38
CA SER A 162 -13.97 19.75 8.59
C SER A 162 -14.74 18.98 7.53
N LEU A 163 -16.06 18.86 7.63
CA LEU A 163 -16.86 18.01 6.74
C LEU A 163 -17.77 18.81 5.78
N ARG A 164 -17.94 20.12 5.99
CA ARG A 164 -18.79 20.97 5.15
C ARG A 164 -17.99 21.69 4.07
N ALA A 165 -18.50 21.70 2.84
CA ALA A 165 -17.84 22.34 1.71
C ALA A 165 -17.55 23.83 1.94
N GLY A 166 -18.49 24.56 2.55
CA GLY A 166 -18.30 25.98 2.86
C GLY A 166 -17.17 26.25 3.88
N SER A 167 -16.83 25.28 4.74
CA SER A 167 -15.76 25.42 5.73
C SER A 167 -14.42 24.90 5.21
N VAL A 168 -14.42 23.81 4.45
CA VAL A 168 -13.20 23.25 3.83
C VAL A 168 -12.72 24.10 2.66
N GLY A 169 -13.66 24.67 1.90
CA GLY A 169 -13.43 25.44 0.69
C GLY A 169 -13.76 24.63 -0.57
N HIS A 170 -14.76 25.12 -1.33
CA HIS A 170 -15.25 24.49 -2.57
C HIS A 170 -14.13 24.20 -3.57
N GLU A 171 -13.25 25.17 -3.81
CA GLU A 171 -12.14 25.02 -4.76
C GLU A 171 -11.09 24.00 -4.29
N ASP A 172 -10.86 23.87 -2.97
CA ASP A 172 -9.92 22.88 -2.44
C ASP A 172 -10.47 21.45 -2.60
N ILE A 173 -11.76 21.27 -2.32
CA ILE A 173 -12.50 20.02 -2.57
C ILE A 173 -12.44 19.65 -4.05
N ARG A 174 -12.74 20.62 -4.93
CA ARG A 174 -12.70 20.43 -6.38
C ARG A 174 -11.31 19.99 -6.84
N ARG A 175 -10.24 20.67 -6.43
CA ARG A 175 -8.86 20.28 -6.81
C ARG A 175 -8.50 18.87 -6.39
N HIS A 176 -8.88 18.44 -5.18
CA HIS A 176 -8.61 17.09 -4.71
C HIS A 176 -9.40 16.04 -5.50
N ALA A 177 -10.65 16.32 -5.84
CA ALA A 177 -11.47 15.46 -6.68
C ALA A 177 -10.86 15.28 -8.08
N LEU A 178 -10.57 16.39 -8.77
CA LEU A 178 -10.06 16.38 -10.14
C LEU A 178 -8.67 15.74 -10.23
N ALA A 179 -7.76 16.09 -9.32
CA ALA A 179 -6.41 15.53 -9.30
C ALA A 179 -6.42 14.01 -9.10
N ASN A 180 -7.32 13.50 -8.24
CA ASN A 180 -7.41 12.07 -8.01
C ASN A 180 -8.01 11.33 -9.22
N GLU A 181 -8.97 11.92 -9.93
CA GLU A 181 -9.49 11.35 -11.18
C GLU A 181 -8.46 11.35 -12.30
N ASP A 182 -7.73 12.44 -12.48
CA ASP A 182 -6.67 12.53 -13.50
C ASP A 182 -5.56 11.50 -13.24
N ALA A 183 -5.18 11.28 -11.98
CA ALA A 183 -4.20 10.24 -11.62
C ALA A 183 -4.73 8.82 -11.94
N SER A 184 -6.01 8.55 -11.70
CA SER A 184 -6.64 7.28 -12.07
C SER A 184 -6.72 7.09 -13.60
N ALA A 185 -7.07 8.14 -14.34
CA ALA A 185 -7.08 8.11 -15.81
C ALA A 185 -5.67 7.90 -16.38
N LEU A 186 -4.67 8.59 -15.84
CA LEU A 186 -3.27 8.42 -16.23
C LEU A 186 -2.76 7.00 -15.95
N ARG A 187 -3.19 6.38 -14.84
CA ARG A 187 -2.83 4.99 -14.55
C ARG A 187 -3.47 4.01 -15.54
N ALA A 188 -4.71 4.25 -15.97
CA ALA A 188 -5.37 3.40 -16.96
C ALA A 188 -4.62 3.41 -18.31
N GLU A 189 -4.03 4.54 -18.69
CA GLU A 189 -3.21 4.67 -19.90
C GLU A 189 -1.95 3.80 -19.88
N LEU A 190 -1.43 3.44 -18.69
CA LEU A 190 -0.24 2.58 -18.59
C LEU A 190 -0.48 1.22 -19.27
N THR A 191 -1.65 0.62 -19.07
CA THR A 191 -2.00 -0.67 -19.68
C THR A 191 -2.16 -0.53 -21.20
N VAL A 192 -2.93 0.47 -21.64
CA VAL A 192 -3.22 0.72 -23.06
C VAL A 192 -1.94 0.96 -23.86
N ARG A 193 -0.97 1.66 -23.26
CA ARG A 193 0.27 2.06 -23.93
C ARG A 193 1.47 1.15 -23.63
N SER A 194 1.25 0.04 -22.91
CA SER A 194 2.30 -0.91 -22.53
C SER A 194 3.45 -0.25 -21.76
N TRP A 195 3.11 0.52 -20.73
CA TRP A 195 4.05 1.16 -19.80
C TRP A 195 3.99 0.51 -18.42
N VAL A 196 5.11 0.60 -17.70
CA VAL A 196 5.22 0.24 -16.28
C VAL A 196 4.91 1.44 -15.40
N ALA A 197 5.39 2.63 -15.77
CA ALA A 197 5.20 3.85 -14.99
C ALA A 197 5.24 5.09 -15.88
N PHE A 198 4.65 6.17 -15.36
CA PHE A 198 4.72 7.50 -15.94
C PHE A 198 5.11 8.52 -14.87
N VAL A 199 6.09 9.37 -15.16
CA VAL A 199 6.57 10.43 -14.26
C VAL A 199 6.40 11.78 -14.95
N ALA A 200 5.41 12.57 -14.52
CA ALA A 200 5.13 13.86 -15.14
C ALA A 200 6.30 14.85 -15.07
N HIS A 201 6.44 15.64 -16.14
CA HIS A 201 7.32 16.79 -16.16
C HIS A 201 6.92 17.77 -15.04
N GLY A 202 7.90 18.27 -14.29
CA GLY A 202 7.68 19.19 -13.17
C GLY A 202 7.31 18.52 -11.84
N ALA A 203 7.19 17.19 -11.79
CA ALA A 203 6.91 16.47 -10.54
C ALA A 203 7.99 16.74 -9.47
N ARG A 204 7.58 16.74 -8.19
CA ARG A 204 8.47 16.94 -7.03
C ARG A 204 8.67 15.61 -6.31
N LEU A 205 9.72 14.91 -6.71
CA LEU A 205 10.00 13.55 -6.21
C LEU A 205 10.61 13.56 -4.79
N ALA A 206 11.44 14.57 -4.49
CA ALA A 206 12.12 14.68 -3.20
C ALA A 206 11.12 14.99 -2.07
N ARG A 207 11.27 14.26 -0.95
CA ARG A 207 10.45 14.46 0.25
C ARG A 207 11.18 15.32 1.27
N LYS A 208 10.43 15.91 2.18
CA LYS A 208 10.92 16.88 3.17
C LYS A 208 11.96 16.27 4.11
N SER A 209 11.78 15.01 4.52
CA SER A 209 12.79 14.25 5.26
C SER A 209 12.52 12.75 5.18
N GLY A 210 13.39 11.92 5.75
CA GLY A 210 13.16 10.48 5.87
C GLY A 210 11.99 10.06 6.76
N VAL A 211 11.39 10.99 7.52
CA VAL A 211 10.25 10.75 8.43
C VAL A 211 9.04 11.64 8.14
N ASP A 212 9.13 12.50 7.12
CA ASP A 212 8.07 13.43 6.73
C ASP A 212 7.90 13.30 5.22
N ASP A 213 6.89 12.52 4.83
CA ASP A 213 6.64 12.21 3.43
C ASP A 213 6.03 13.39 2.68
N ARG A 214 5.93 14.62 3.19
CA ARG A 214 5.50 15.80 2.38
C ARG A 214 6.58 16.22 1.38
N PRO A 215 6.25 16.96 0.29
CA PRO A 215 7.26 17.34 -0.69
C PRO A 215 8.30 18.30 -0.10
N LEU A 216 9.54 18.21 -0.58
CA LEU A 216 10.55 19.21 -0.30
C LEU A 216 10.22 20.49 -1.08
N LEU A 217 9.87 21.56 -0.36
CA LEU A 217 9.49 22.86 -0.93
C LEU A 217 10.59 23.93 -0.83
N GLU A 218 11.76 23.56 -0.30
CA GLU A 218 12.85 24.51 -0.05
C GLU A 218 13.53 25.01 -1.34
N LYS A 219 14.22 26.15 -1.22
CA LYS A 219 15.04 26.71 -2.32
C LYS A 219 16.16 25.72 -2.65
N GLY A 220 16.01 25.02 -3.77
CA GLY A 220 16.97 24.01 -4.24
C GLY A 220 16.33 22.66 -4.61
N ALA A 221 15.05 22.43 -4.28
CA ALA A 221 14.33 21.27 -4.79
C ALA A 221 14.20 21.35 -6.32
N ILE A 222 14.80 20.39 -7.03
CA ILE A 222 14.81 20.33 -8.50
C ILE A 222 13.56 19.58 -8.97
N PRO A 223 12.65 20.23 -9.71
CA PRO A 223 11.53 19.53 -10.34
C PRO A 223 12.04 18.54 -11.38
N PHE A 224 11.33 17.42 -11.52
CA PHE A 224 11.63 16.40 -12.49
C PHE A 224 11.56 16.95 -13.92
N SER A 225 12.54 16.64 -14.76
CA SER A 225 12.54 17.01 -16.17
C SER A 225 12.55 15.76 -17.04
N THR A 226 11.58 15.64 -17.94
CA THR A 226 11.48 14.51 -18.87
C THR A 226 12.69 14.42 -19.81
N PRO A 227 13.32 13.25 -19.98
CA PRO A 227 14.36 13.05 -20.99
C PRO A 227 13.73 12.91 -22.39
N ALA A 228 14.39 13.48 -23.40
CA ALA A 228 13.84 13.58 -24.76
C ALA A 228 13.45 12.22 -25.37
N GLY A 229 14.24 11.16 -25.15
CA GLY A 229 14.00 9.83 -25.72
C GLY A 229 12.83 9.05 -25.09
N LEU A 230 12.33 9.48 -23.93
CA LEU A 230 11.24 8.80 -23.20
C LEU A 230 10.03 9.72 -22.97
N THR A 231 9.92 10.81 -23.74
CA THR A 231 8.82 11.76 -23.61
C THR A 231 7.53 11.17 -24.16
N ALA A 232 6.47 11.22 -23.35
CA ALA A 232 5.12 10.89 -23.78
C ALA A 232 4.12 11.95 -23.32
N GLU A 233 3.08 12.14 -24.12
CA GLU A 233 1.95 13.03 -23.83
C GLU A 233 0.68 12.21 -23.59
N VAL A 234 -0.08 12.59 -22.56
CA VAL A 234 -1.36 11.98 -22.21
C VAL A 234 -2.40 13.08 -22.04
N ASP A 235 -3.57 12.91 -22.66
CA ASP A 235 -4.72 13.77 -22.49
C ASP A 235 -5.52 13.31 -21.27
N LEU A 236 -5.56 14.13 -20.22
CA LEU A 236 -6.31 13.85 -18.99
C LEU A 236 -7.63 14.63 -18.95
N PRO A 237 -8.68 14.08 -18.31
CA PRO A 237 -10.01 14.66 -18.34
C PRO A 237 -10.10 16.07 -17.74
N ASN A 238 -9.25 16.40 -16.76
CA ASN A 238 -9.32 17.69 -16.07
C ASN A 238 -8.05 18.54 -16.26
N ALA A 239 -6.86 17.95 -16.11
CA ALA A 239 -5.58 18.65 -16.33
C ALA A 239 -5.25 18.90 -17.81
N GLY A 240 -5.97 18.28 -18.74
CA GLY A 240 -5.66 18.35 -20.17
C GLY A 240 -4.36 17.62 -20.50
N LYS A 241 -3.56 18.17 -21.42
CA LYS A 241 -2.32 17.55 -21.87
C LYS A 241 -1.24 17.57 -20.80
N VAL A 242 -0.84 16.40 -20.35
CA VAL A 242 0.29 16.20 -19.44
C VAL A 242 1.43 15.49 -20.17
N ASN A 243 2.61 16.09 -20.11
CA ASN A 243 3.84 15.52 -20.67
C ASN A 243 4.71 14.94 -19.55
N GLY A 244 5.38 13.83 -19.82
CA GLY A 244 6.17 13.12 -18.81
C GLY A 244 7.06 12.03 -19.39
N MET A 245 7.85 11.41 -18.51
CA MET A 245 8.67 10.26 -18.85
C MET A 245 7.83 8.99 -18.73
N ALA A 246 7.67 8.25 -19.82
CA ALA A 246 7.07 6.92 -19.80
C ALA A 246 8.16 5.85 -19.69
N ILE A 247 8.00 4.92 -18.75
CA ILE A 247 8.85 3.74 -18.64
C ILE A 247 8.15 2.59 -19.36
N PRO A 248 8.70 2.07 -20.48
CA PRO A 248 8.09 0.97 -21.21
C PRO A 248 8.17 -0.34 -20.44
N ARG A 249 7.33 -1.31 -20.82
CA ARG A 249 7.51 -2.71 -20.39
C ARG A 249 8.86 -3.27 -20.86
N GLY A 250 9.44 -4.15 -20.06
CA GLY A 250 10.78 -4.71 -20.27
C GLY A 250 11.71 -4.48 -19.09
N VAL A 251 13.01 -4.47 -19.35
CA VAL A 251 14.07 -4.23 -18.37
C VAL A 251 14.57 -2.80 -18.49
N THR A 252 14.25 -1.97 -17.49
CA THR A 252 14.70 -0.59 -17.39
C THR A 252 15.74 -0.44 -16.29
N LEU A 253 16.86 0.21 -16.59
CA LEU A 253 17.87 0.58 -15.61
C LEU A 253 17.80 2.06 -15.27
N ILE A 254 17.95 2.38 -13.98
CA ILE A 254 18.17 3.74 -13.49
C ILE A 254 19.60 3.80 -12.93
N VAL A 255 20.50 4.44 -13.66
CA VAL A 255 21.95 4.47 -13.37
C VAL A 255 22.43 5.85 -12.98
N GLY A 256 23.67 5.98 -12.49
CA GLY A 256 24.30 7.26 -12.14
C GLY A 256 25.07 7.24 -10.81
N GLY A 257 25.74 8.34 -10.49
CA GLY A 257 26.54 8.49 -9.28
C GLY A 257 25.73 8.42 -7.98
N GLY A 258 26.41 8.19 -6.85
CA GLY A 258 25.82 8.28 -5.52
C GLY A 258 25.31 9.70 -5.24
N TYR A 259 24.10 9.83 -4.66
CA TYR A 259 23.43 11.11 -4.37
C TYR A 259 22.89 11.90 -5.58
N HIS A 260 22.85 11.34 -6.80
CA HIS A 260 22.29 12.04 -7.98
C HIS A 260 20.77 11.83 -8.18
N GLY A 261 20.06 11.19 -7.23
CA GLY A 261 18.59 11.07 -7.24
C GLY A 261 18.01 9.75 -7.75
N LYS A 262 18.81 8.69 -7.95
CA LYS A 262 18.33 7.36 -8.41
C LYS A 262 17.24 6.77 -7.52
N SER A 263 17.54 6.55 -6.24
CA SER A 263 16.56 6.00 -5.29
C SER A 263 15.39 6.95 -5.05
N THR A 264 15.58 8.27 -5.23
CA THR A 264 14.46 9.23 -5.17
C THR A 264 13.47 9.01 -6.30
N LEU A 265 13.96 8.79 -7.53
CA LEU A 265 13.12 8.44 -8.67
C LEU A 265 12.44 7.09 -8.48
N LEU A 266 13.18 6.05 -8.09
CA LEU A 266 12.62 4.72 -7.87
C LEU A 266 11.58 4.71 -6.74
N ARG A 267 11.80 5.45 -5.64
CA ARG A 267 10.80 5.58 -4.56
C ARG A 267 9.53 6.30 -5.00
N ALA A 268 9.64 7.28 -5.91
CA ALA A 268 8.45 7.91 -6.46
C ALA A 268 7.65 6.93 -7.35
N ILE A 269 8.35 6.12 -8.15
CA ILE A 269 7.74 5.03 -8.94
C ILE A 269 7.12 3.97 -8.01
N GLU A 270 7.80 3.57 -6.93
CA GLU A 270 7.27 2.64 -5.92
C GLU A 270 5.93 3.13 -5.34
N ARG A 271 5.86 4.42 -5.00
CA ARG A 271 4.66 5.04 -4.43
C ARG A 271 3.57 5.31 -5.47
N GLY A 272 3.91 5.35 -6.76
CA GLY A 272 2.98 5.59 -7.87
C GLY A 272 1.89 4.51 -8.05
N VAL A 273 2.01 3.39 -7.32
CA VAL A 273 0.92 2.39 -7.23
C VAL A 273 -0.32 2.96 -6.52
N TYR A 274 -0.16 4.03 -5.75
CA TYR A 274 -1.25 4.82 -5.18
C TYR A 274 -1.40 6.16 -5.92
N ASN A 275 -2.60 6.72 -5.88
CA ASN A 275 -2.77 8.15 -6.17
C ASN A 275 -2.18 8.96 -5.02
N HIS A 276 -1.80 10.21 -5.29
CA HIS A 276 -1.33 11.15 -4.27
C HIS A 276 -2.27 12.35 -4.17
N CYS A 277 -2.40 12.92 -2.98
CA CYS A 277 -3.26 14.07 -2.75
C CYS A 277 -2.76 15.31 -3.50
N TYR A 278 -3.66 16.22 -3.83
CA TYR A 278 -3.31 17.49 -4.45
C TYR A 278 -2.28 18.27 -3.59
N GLY A 279 -1.24 18.80 -4.23
CA GLY A 279 -0.13 19.50 -3.59
C GLY A 279 1.02 18.57 -3.13
N ASP A 280 0.93 17.26 -3.35
CA ASP A 280 1.97 16.29 -3.02
C ASP A 280 3.22 16.41 -3.92
N GLY A 281 3.04 16.84 -5.17
CA GLY A 281 4.08 16.86 -6.20
C GLY A 281 4.29 15.54 -6.95
N ARG A 282 3.68 14.42 -6.51
CA ARG A 282 3.67 13.12 -7.22
C ARG A 282 2.27 12.74 -7.73
N GLU A 283 1.35 13.70 -7.85
CA GLU A 283 -0.04 13.48 -8.29
C GLU A 283 -0.11 12.79 -9.65
N PHE A 284 0.83 13.11 -10.55
CA PHE A 284 0.97 12.52 -11.88
C PHE A 284 2.22 11.63 -12.00
N VAL A 285 2.59 10.99 -10.89
CA VAL A 285 3.56 9.88 -10.89
C VAL A 285 2.77 8.62 -10.60
N VAL A 286 2.51 7.84 -11.65
CA VAL A 286 1.71 6.62 -11.57
C VAL A 286 2.52 5.41 -12.03
N THR A 287 2.23 4.28 -11.42
CA THR A 287 2.89 3.01 -11.70
C THR A 287 1.82 1.94 -11.82
N ASP A 288 2.14 0.89 -12.57
CA ASP A 288 1.35 -0.32 -12.66
C ASP A 288 0.89 -0.75 -11.26
N PRO A 289 -0.42 -0.94 -11.04
CA PRO A 289 -0.96 -1.24 -9.71
C PRO A 289 -0.42 -2.56 -9.12
N SER A 290 0.00 -3.49 -9.97
CA SER A 290 0.62 -4.77 -9.62
C SER A 290 2.13 -4.70 -9.36
N ALA A 291 2.77 -3.53 -9.50
CA ALA A 291 4.21 -3.40 -9.29
C ALA A 291 4.61 -3.66 -7.83
N VAL A 292 5.66 -4.46 -7.62
CA VAL A 292 6.17 -4.84 -6.29
C VAL A 292 7.63 -4.45 -6.12
N THR A 293 7.94 -3.77 -5.02
CA THR A 293 9.34 -3.57 -4.60
C THR A 293 9.91 -4.84 -4.00
N ILE A 294 11.05 -5.30 -4.53
CA ILE A 294 11.79 -6.46 -4.06
C ILE A 294 13.10 -6.01 -3.43
N ARG A 295 13.40 -6.57 -2.25
CA ARG A 295 14.62 -6.31 -1.48
C ARG A 295 15.06 -7.56 -0.73
N ALA A 296 16.29 -7.57 -0.23
CA ALA A 296 16.78 -8.63 0.65
C ALA A 296 16.16 -8.50 2.05
N GLU A 297 15.84 -9.65 2.66
CA GLU A 297 15.20 -9.76 3.97
C GLU A 297 15.85 -10.90 4.78
N ASP A 298 17.07 -10.66 5.23
CA ASP A 298 17.80 -11.63 6.04
C ASP A 298 17.03 -12.01 7.31
N GLY A 299 16.89 -13.31 7.55
CA GLY A 299 16.24 -13.89 8.72
C GLY A 299 14.71 -14.04 8.67
N ARG A 300 14.06 -13.69 7.55
CA ARG A 300 12.63 -13.98 7.37
C ARG A 300 12.37 -15.48 7.15
N SER A 301 11.16 -15.93 7.44
CA SER A 301 10.71 -17.27 7.05
C SER A 301 10.33 -17.33 5.57
N VAL A 302 10.40 -18.54 5.00
CA VAL A 302 9.89 -18.90 3.68
C VAL A 302 9.22 -20.26 3.81
N ALA A 303 8.07 -20.45 3.15
CA ALA A 303 7.32 -21.71 3.18
C ALA A 303 6.98 -22.17 1.74
N GLY A 304 7.59 -23.27 1.33
CA GLY A 304 7.30 -24.03 0.11
C GLY A 304 7.41 -23.26 -1.20
N VAL A 305 8.36 -22.33 -1.32
CA VAL A 305 8.54 -21.52 -2.54
C VAL A 305 9.52 -22.19 -3.50
N ASP A 306 9.19 -22.29 -4.79
CA ASP A 306 10.15 -22.76 -5.82
C ASP A 306 11.13 -21.65 -6.19
N ILE A 307 12.29 -21.64 -5.54
CA ILE A 307 13.39 -20.73 -5.83
C ILE A 307 14.44 -21.34 -6.77
N SER A 308 14.16 -22.50 -7.38
CA SER A 308 15.15 -23.28 -8.15
C SER A 308 15.67 -22.58 -9.41
N ALA A 309 14.93 -21.58 -9.91
CA ALA A 309 15.36 -20.70 -10.98
C ALA A 309 16.58 -19.84 -10.57
N PHE A 310 16.68 -19.48 -9.30
CA PHE A 310 17.73 -18.60 -8.80
C PHE A 310 18.73 -19.32 -7.89
N ILE A 311 18.31 -20.41 -7.23
CA ILE A 311 19.11 -21.13 -6.25
C ILE A 311 19.11 -22.61 -6.62
N GLY A 312 20.27 -23.09 -7.08
CA GLY A 312 20.54 -24.50 -7.35
C GLY A 312 20.68 -25.33 -6.08
N THR A 313 21.43 -26.42 -6.15
CA THR A 313 21.57 -27.35 -5.03
C THR A 313 22.28 -26.69 -3.84
N LEU A 314 21.57 -26.53 -2.73
CA LEU A 314 22.12 -26.02 -1.48
C LEU A 314 22.96 -27.09 -0.76
N PRO A 315 23.91 -26.67 0.10
CA PRO A 315 24.60 -27.58 1.01
C PRO A 315 23.59 -28.41 1.82
N GLN A 316 23.93 -29.67 2.12
CA GLN A 316 23.06 -30.63 2.81
C GLN A 316 21.82 -31.10 1.99
N GLY A 317 21.73 -30.75 0.71
CA GLY A 317 20.70 -31.29 -0.19
C GLY A 317 19.30 -30.72 0.04
N GLN A 318 19.21 -29.52 0.63
CA GLN A 318 17.92 -28.86 0.84
C GLN A 318 17.22 -28.61 -0.51
N ALA A 319 15.93 -28.95 -0.58
CA ALA A 319 15.13 -28.80 -1.79
C ALA A 319 14.89 -27.32 -2.10
N THR A 320 15.09 -26.92 -3.37
CA THR A 320 14.84 -25.54 -3.83
C THR A 320 13.57 -25.39 -4.64
N ARG A 321 12.89 -26.49 -4.99
CA ARG A 321 11.58 -26.50 -5.67
C ARG A 321 10.39 -26.32 -4.74
N ALA A 322 10.61 -26.53 -3.44
CA ALA A 322 9.64 -26.30 -2.38
C ALA A 322 10.42 -25.83 -1.15
N PHE A 323 11.14 -24.72 -1.31
CA PHE A 323 12.08 -24.22 -0.31
C PHE A 323 11.33 -23.69 0.92
N SER A 324 11.67 -24.23 2.08
CA SER A 324 11.17 -23.78 3.37
C SER A 324 12.34 -23.55 4.33
N THR A 325 12.31 -22.44 5.05
CA THR A 325 13.28 -22.12 6.10
C THR A 325 12.70 -21.13 7.10
N PRO A 326 13.00 -21.24 8.41
CA PRO A 326 12.66 -20.20 9.38
C PRO A 326 13.64 -19.00 9.35
N ASN A 327 14.75 -19.11 8.61
CA ASN A 327 15.86 -18.16 8.60
C ASN A 327 16.51 -18.09 7.22
N ALA A 328 15.87 -17.40 6.27
CA ALA A 328 16.40 -17.19 4.92
C ALA A 328 17.61 -16.25 4.93
N SER A 329 18.57 -16.47 4.02
CA SER A 329 19.65 -15.51 3.78
C SER A 329 19.16 -14.35 2.90
N GLY A 330 19.96 -13.29 2.75
CA GLY A 330 19.64 -12.20 1.83
C GLY A 330 19.28 -12.65 0.40
N SER A 331 20.02 -13.60 -0.18
CA SER A 331 19.77 -14.09 -1.55
C SER A 331 18.53 -14.99 -1.64
N THR A 332 18.34 -15.91 -0.68
CA THR A 332 17.19 -16.82 -0.73
C THR A 332 15.88 -16.13 -0.37
N SER A 333 15.92 -15.13 0.52
CA SER A 333 14.76 -14.26 0.81
C SER A 333 14.37 -13.41 -0.40
N GLN A 334 15.35 -12.85 -1.11
CA GLN A 334 15.09 -12.06 -2.31
C GLN A 334 14.55 -12.93 -3.46
N ALA A 335 15.12 -14.13 -3.66
CA ALA A 335 14.60 -15.11 -4.62
C ALA A 335 13.15 -15.49 -4.30
N ALA A 336 12.85 -15.80 -3.04
CA ALA A 336 11.49 -16.12 -2.59
C ALA A 336 10.55 -14.94 -2.82
N GLY A 337 10.96 -13.72 -2.50
CA GLY A 337 10.17 -12.51 -2.71
C GLY A 337 9.77 -12.28 -4.17
N ILE A 338 10.64 -12.59 -5.14
CA ILE A 338 10.32 -12.50 -6.57
C ILE A 338 9.22 -13.50 -6.92
N VAL A 339 9.39 -14.77 -6.55
CA VAL A 339 8.44 -15.84 -6.89
C VAL A 339 7.08 -15.60 -6.22
N GLU A 340 7.08 -15.18 -4.96
CA GLU A 340 5.87 -14.82 -4.23
C GLU A 340 5.15 -13.61 -4.84
N ALA A 341 5.88 -12.61 -5.35
CA ALA A 341 5.29 -11.47 -6.04
C ALA A 341 4.62 -11.92 -7.36
N ILE A 342 5.27 -12.81 -8.12
CA ILE A 342 4.70 -13.37 -9.35
C ILE A 342 3.44 -14.18 -9.05
N GLU A 343 3.47 -15.03 -8.01
CA GLU A 343 2.30 -15.82 -7.58
C GLU A 343 1.13 -14.90 -7.14
N ALA A 344 1.44 -13.75 -6.54
CA ALA A 344 0.47 -12.72 -6.20
C ALA A 344 -0.01 -11.87 -7.38
N GLY A 345 0.48 -12.14 -8.60
CA GLY A 345 0.05 -11.46 -9.84
C GLY A 345 0.85 -10.21 -10.20
N ALA A 346 2.08 -10.04 -9.69
CA ALA A 346 2.91 -8.90 -10.05
C ALA A 346 3.34 -8.95 -11.53
N THR A 347 3.17 -7.83 -12.25
CA THR A 347 3.64 -7.68 -13.65
C THR A 347 4.86 -6.76 -13.77
N ALA A 348 5.31 -6.19 -12.66
CA ALA A 348 6.52 -5.38 -12.60
C ALA A 348 7.24 -5.52 -11.24
N LEU A 349 8.57 -5.55 -11.27
CA LEU A 349 9.42 -5.59 -10.08
C LEU A 349 10.29 -4.33 -10.02
N LEU A 350 10.36 -3.73 -8.84
CA LEU A 350 11.17 -2.55 -8.54
C LEU A 350 12.31 -2.96 -7.62
N ILE A 351 13.56 -2.72 -8.03
CA ILE A 351 14.74 -3.23 -7.31
C ILE A 351 15.76 -2.11 -7.15
N ASP A 352 16.22 -1.89 -5.91
CA ASP A 352 17.34 -0.98 -5.62
C ASP A 352 18.55 -1.78 -5.17
N GLU A 353 19.69 -1.63 -5.87
CA GLU A 353 20.96 -2.27 -5.53
C GLU A 353 21.34 -2.05 -4.05
N ASP A 354 21.05 -0.87 -3.50
CA ASP A 354 21.38 -0.52 -2.11
C ASP A 354 20.62 -1.35 -1.06
N THR A 355 19.53 -2.02 -1.46
CA THR A 355 18.71 -2.86 -0.56
C THR A 355 18.61 -4.31 -1.00
N ALA A 356 19.30 -4.67 -2.08
CA ALA A 356 19.37 -6.02 -2.61
C ALA A 356 20.57 -6.79 -2.03
N ALA A 357 20.53 -8.11 -2.14
CA ALA A 357 21.69 -8.94 -1.85
C ALA A 357 22.66 -8.89 -3.04
N THR A 358 23.86 -8.34 -2.86
CA THR A 358 24.83 -8.14 -3.96
C THR A 358 25.15 -9.44 -4.70
N ASN A 359 25.35 -10.53 -3.97
CA ASN A 359 25.63 -11.86 -4.52
C ASN A 359 24.44 -12.47 -5.28
N PHE A 360 23.23 -11.96 -5.07
CA PHE A 360 22.05 -12.31 -5.86
C PHE A 360 21.96 -11.45 -7.11
N MET A 361 22.34 -10.18 -7.04
CA MET A 361 22.22 -9.26 -8.17
C MET A 361 23.21 -9.56 -9.30
N ILE A 362 24.46 -9.87 -8.96
CA ILE A 362 25.56 -9.95 -9.93
C ILE A 362 26.56 -11.06 -9.61
N ARG A 363 27.30 -11.48 -10.64
CA ARG A 363 28.48 -12.33 -10.51
C ARG A 363 29.46 -12.05 -11.64
N ASP A 364 30.53 -11.32 -11.34
CA ASP A 364 31.49 -10.88 -12.36
C ASP A 364 32.32 -12.04 -12.95
N ARG A 365 32.97 -11.77 -14.09
CA ARG A 365 33.81 -12.76 -14.78
C ARG A 365 34.97 -13.30 -13.93
N ARG A 366 35.49 -12.49 -12.99
CA ARG A 366 36.60 -12.91 -12.12
C ARG A 366 36.11 -13.95 -11.12
N MET A 367 34.96 -13.72 -10.49
CA MET A 367 34.35 -14.64 -9.55
C MET A 367 33.92 -15.93 -10.25
N GLN A 368 33.35 -15.84 -11.46
CA GLN A 368 33.06 -17.02 -12.29
C GLN A 368 34.31 -17.86 -12.62
N THR A 369 35.49 -17.23 -12.66
CA THR A 369 36.77 -17.94 -12.88
C THR A 369 37.29 -18.58 -11.61
N LEU A 370 37.23 -17.83 -10.50
CA LEU A 370 37.77 -18.26 -9.22
C LEU A 370 36.96 -19.39 -8.61
N ILE A 371 35.62 -19.28 -8.69
CA ILE A 371 34.67 -20.24 -8.17
C ILE A 371 33.85 -20.76 -9.37
N PRO A 372 34.05 -22.01 -9.82
CA PRO A 372 33.23 -22.59 -10.89
C PRO A 372 31.74 -22.67 -10.52
N LYS A 373 30.85 -22.75 -11.52
CA LYS A 373 29.40 -22.78 -11.31
C LYS A 373 28.96 -23.94 -10.41
N GLU A 374 29.66 -25.07 -10.46
CA GLU A 374 29.39 -26.26 -9.64
C GLU A 374 29.55 -25.98 -8.13
N GLY A 375 30.34 -24.97 -7.76
CA GLY A 375 30.54 -24.53 -6.39
C GLY A 375 29.70 -23.30 -5.99
N GLU A 376 28.89 -22.76 -6.91
CA GLU A 376 28.05 -21.58 -6.69
C GLU A 376 26.57 -21.91 -6.95
N PRO A 377 25.77 -22.14 -5.90
CA PRO A 377 24.36 -22.45 -6.08
C PRO A 377 23.56 -21.27 -6.63
N ILE A 378 24.02 -20.02 -6.47
CA ILE A 378 23.24 -18.85 -6.89
C ILE A 378 23.40 -18.65 -8.39
N THR A 379 22.27 -18.54 -9.10
CA THR A 379 22.18 -17.96 -10.43
C THR A 379 21.77 -16.49 -10.27
N PRO A 380 22.63 -15.54 -10.64
CA PRO A 380 22.39 -14.14 -10.35
C PRO A 380 21.22 -13.59 -11.18
N LEU A 381 20.53 -12.59 -10.65
CA LEU A 381 19.35 -11.98 -11.27
C LEU A 381 19.65 -11.43 -12.67
N VAL A 382 20.85 -10.91 -12.91
CA VAL A 382 21.26 -10.43 -14.25
C VAL A 382 21.12 -11.50 -15.33
N ASP A 383 21.27 -12.78 -14.98
CA ASP A 383 21.13 -13.90 -15.94
C ASP A 383 19.66 -14.35 -16.07
N GLN A 384 18.79 -13.97 -15.13
CA GLN A 384 17.37 -14.37 -15.11
C GLN A 384 16.38 -13.23 -15.45
N VAL A 385 16.83 -11.97 -15.40
CA VAL A 385 15.97 -10.80 -15.58
C VAL A 385 15.30 -10.77 -16.95
N ARG A 386 15.96 -11.29 -17.99
CA ARG A 386 15.32 -11.42 -19.31
C ARG A 386 14.24 -12.47 -19.34
N SER A 387 14.42 -13.61 -18.67
CA SER A 387 13.38 -14.62 -18.61
C SER A 387 12.17 -14.18 -17.78
N LEU A 388 12.35 -13.33 -16.76
CA LEU A 388 11.21 -12.69 -16.08
C LEU A 388 10.35 -11.90 -17.05
N TRP A 389 10.97 -11.13 -17.95
CA TRP A 389 10.25 -10.36 -18.95
C TRP A 389 9.69 -11.25 -20.08
N GLU A 390 10.52 -12.02 -20.74
CA GLU A 390 10.17 -12.75 -21.97
C GLU A 390 9.26 -13.96 -21.71
N THR A 391 9.42 -14.63 -20.55
CA THR A 391 8.62 -15.81 -20.21
C THR A 391 7.39 -15.47 -19.38
N TRP A 392 7.54 -14.55 -18.41
CA TRP A 392 6.48 -14.24 -17.43
C TRP A 392 5.77 -12.92 -17.68
N GLY A 393 6.24 -12.10 -18.65
CA GLY A 393 5.68 -10.76 -18.88
C GLY A 393 5.98 -9.78 -17.75
N VAL A 394 6.92 -10.10 -16.86
CA VAL A 394 7.24 -9.32 -15.67
C VAL A 394 8.36 -8.34 -15.99
N SER A 395 8.02 -7.06 -16.03
CA SER A 395 8.99 -5.99 -16.27
C SER A 395 9.87 -5.74 -15.03
N CYS A 396 11.08 -5.25 -15.21
CA CYS A 396 11.97 -4.90 -14.09
C CYS A 396 12.46 -3.46 -14.22
N VAL A 397 12.30 -2.66 -13.17
CA VAL A 397 12.93 -1.33 -13.03
C VAL A 397 13.99 -1.43 -11.94
N ILE A 398 15.26 -1.33 -12.33
CA ILE A 398 16.39 -1.62 -11.45
C ILE A 398 17.27 -0.38 -11.30
N VAL A 399 17.46 0.09 -10.07
CA VAL A 399 18.48 1.10 -9.75
C VAL A 399 19.83 0.41 -9.59
N LEU A 400 20.84 0.90 -10.31
CA LEU A 400 22.21 0.42 -10.25
C LEU A 400 23.20 1.59 -10.12
N GLY A 401 24.29 1.36 -9.40
CA GLY A 401 25.44 2.26 -9.30
C GLY A 401 26.79 1.53 -9.34
N GLY A 402 26.82 0.23 -9.03
CA GLY A 402 28.06 -0.55 -8.87
C GLY A 402 28.40 -1.52 -10.01
N SER A 403 27.45 -1.87 -10.88
CA SER A 403 27.66 -2.88 -11.93
C SER A 403 27.18 -2.45 -13.32
N GLY A 404 28.03 -2.68 -14.32
CA GLY A 404 27.71 -2.55 -15.74
C GLY A 404 27.18 -3.84 -16.38
N ASP A 405 27.10 -4.96 -15.64
CA ASP A 405 26.73 -6.26 -16.21
C ASP A 405 25.29 -6.28 -16.75
N TYR A 406 24.41 -5.45 -16.19
CA TYR A 406 23.02 -5.35 -16.64
C TYR A 406 22.86 -4.60 -17.96
N LEU A 407 23.88 -3.89 -18.45
CA LEU A 407 23.79 -3.16 -19.72
C LEU A 407 23.58 -4.12 -20.90
N ASP A 408 24.03 -5.38 -20.78
CA ASP A 408 23.85 -6.44 -21.77
C ASP A 408 22.37 -6.88 -21.91
N VAL A 409 21.55 -6.65 -20.89
CA VAL A 409 20.17 -7.17 -20.77
C VAL A 409 19.12 -6.07 -20.60
N ALA A 410 19.48 -4.79 -20.76
CA ALA A 410 18.56 -3.67 -20.59
C ALA A 410 17.90 -3.25 -21.90
N ASP A 411 16.58 -3.01 -21.88
CA ASP A 411 15.86 -2.39 -22.99
C ASP A 411 16.02 -0.88 -22.98
N THR A 412 15.95 -0.28 -21.78
CA THR A 412 15.98 1.17 -21.53
C THR A 412 16.97 1.49 -20.41
N VAL A 413 17.75 2.54 -20.57
CA VAL A 413 18.70 3.02 -19.53
C VAL A 413 18.53 4.51 -19.31
N VAL A 414 18.17 4.88 -18.08
CA VAL A 414 18.02 6.26 -17.63
C VAL A 414 19.16 6.62 -16.69
N ALA A 415 20.01 7.55 -17.08
CA ALA A 415 21.07 8.08 -16.23
C ALA A 415 20.57 9.28 -15.42
N MET A 416 20.74 9.22 -14.10
CA MET A 416 20.50 10.34 -13.19
C MET A 416 21.81 11.10 -12.95
N ASN A 417 21.82 12.39 -13.26
CA ASN A 417 22.92 13.29 -12.93
C ASN A 417 22.37 14.61 -12.36
N GLU A 418 22.82 15.00 -11.16
CA GLU A 418 22.37 16.22 -10.48
C GLU A 418 20.83 16.32 -10.46
N PHE A 419 20.17 15.20 -10.14
CA PHE A 419 18.71 15.06 -10.05
C PHE A 419 17.96 15.19 -11.39
N ARG A 420 18.67 15.16 -12.52
CA ARG A 420 18.10 15.20 -13.86
C ARG A 420 18.28 13.85 -14.57
N PRO A 421 17.21 13.27 -15.14
CA PRO A 421 17.30 12.06 -15.94
C PRO A 421 17.76 12.38 -17.37
N ALA A 422 18.51 11.45 -17.97
CA ALA A 422 18.83 11.42 -19.39
C ALA A 422 18.61 9.99 -19.92
N ASP A 423 18.02 9.87 -21.10
CA ASP A 423 17.99 8.59 -21.82
C ASP A 423 19.37 8.34 -22.41
N VAL A 424 20.04 7.31 -21.90
CA VAL A 424 21.37 6.87 -22.33
C VAL A 424 21.35 5.47 -22.93
N THR A 425 20.19 5.01 -23.40
CA THR A 425 20.00 3.65 -23.93
C THR A 425 20.92 3.34 -25.13
N ALA A 426 21.10 4.30 -26.04
CA ALA A 426 22.01 4.10 -27.18
C ALA A 426 23.47 4.05 -26.74
N GLU A 427 23.83 4.90 -25.78
CA GLU A 427 25.18 4.98 -25.22
C GLU A 427 25.52 3.74 -24.40
N SER A 428 24.59 3.21 -23.60
CA SER A 428 24.78 1.97 -22.85
C SER A 428 25.06 0.78 -23.75
N ARG A 429 24.32 0.65 -24.87
CA ARG A 429 24.55 -0.39 -25.88
C ARG A 429 25.92 -0.26 -26.53
N ARG A 430 26.36 0.97 -26.83
CA ARG A 430 27.70 1.25 -27.35
C ARG A 430 28.77 0.79 -26.36
N VAL A 431 28.68 1.20 -25.10
CA VAL A 431 29.63 0.83 -24.04
C VAL A 431 29.68 -0.68 -23.82
N ALA A 432 28.54 -1.36 -23.75
CA ALA A 432 28.47 -2.82 -23.61
C ALA A 432 29.16 -3.55 -24.77
N SER A 433 29.01 -3.04 -26.01
CA SER A 433 29.67 -3.61 -27.19
C SER A 433 31.18 -3.38 -27.23
N GLU A 434 31.65 -2.21 -26.77
CA GLU A 434 33.08 -1.84 -26.76
C GLU A 434 33.84 -2.50 -25.60
N LEU A 435 33.17 -2.72 -24.47
CA LEU A 435 33.72 -3.31 -23.26
C LEU A 435 32.89 -4.52 -22.82
N PRO A 436 32.97 -5.66 -23.54
CA PRO A 436 32.25 -6.86 -23.16
C PRO A 436 32.62 -7.30 -21.75
N THR A 437 31.61 -7.64 -20.95
CA THR A 437 31.77 -8.14 -19.57
C THR A 437 32.62 -9.42 -19.52
N GLY A 438 32.58 -10.19 -20.63
CA GLY A 438 33.20 -11.51 -20.75
C GLY A 438 32.55 -12.55 -19.84
N ARG A 439 31.46 -12.21 -19.15
CA ARG A 439 30.68 -13.10 -18.30
C ARG A 439 30.11 -14.25 -19.12
N ARG A 440 29.94 -15.38 -18.46
CA ARG A 440 29.19 -16.52 -19.00
C ARG A 440 27.79 -16.43 -18.45
N ASP A 441 26.80 -16.66 -19.31
CA ASP A 441 25.43 -16.85 -18.87
C ASP A 441 25.35 -18.11 -18.00
N GLU A 442 24.90 -17.95 -16.76
CA GLU A 442 24.73 -19.05 -15.80
C GLU A 442 23.28 -19.47 -15.63
N ALA A 443 22.34 -18.87 -16.39
CA ALA A 443 20.96 -19.29 -16.40
C ALA A 443 20.89 -20.74 -16.93
N PRO A 444 20.48 -21.72 -16.10
CA PRO A 444 20.47 -23.11 -16.52
C PRO A 444 19.42 -23.36 -17.62
N ARG A 445 18.37 -22.53 -17.65
CA ARG A 445 17.24 -22.54 -18.58
C ARG A 445 16.36 -21.31 -18.28
N PRO A 446 15.49 -20.91 -19.22
CA PRO A 446 14.41 -19.96 -18.92
C PRO A 446 13.60 -20.42 -17.70
N ILE A 447 13.11 -19.45 -16.92
CA ILE A 447 12.27 -19.67 -15.74
C ILE A 447 11.00 -20.39 -16.19
N GLY A 448 10.91 -21.67 -15.88
CA GLY A 448 9.70 -22.46 -16.13
C GLY A 448 8.58 -22.13 -15.12
N ALA A 449 7.45 -22.82 -15.25
CA ALA A 449 6.33 -22.70 -14.33
C ALA A 449 6.75 -22.93 -12.87
N PHE A 450 6.24 -22.11 -11.95
CA PHE A 450 6.37 -22.33 -10.52
C PHE A 450 5.27 -23.30 -10.05
N GLY A 451 5.58 -24.10 -9.02
CA GLY A 451 4.59 -24.96 -8.38
C GLY A 451 3.45 -24.15 -7.75
N THR A 452 2.25 -24.73 -7.75
CA THR A 452 1.09 -24.11 -7.11
C THR A 452 1.12 -24.39 -5.61
N ARG A 453 1.08 -23.34 -4.78
CA ARG A 453 1.07 -23.49 -3.32
C ARG A 453 -0.35 -23.45 -2.77
N LEU A 454 -0.69 -24.48 -2.00
CA LEU A 454 -1.96 -24.62 -1.30
C LEU A 454 -1.70 -24.41 0.20
N PRO A 455 -2.10 -23.27 0.80
CA PRO A 455 -1.84 -23.00 2.21
C PRO A 455 -2.67 -23.90 3.11
N ASP A 456 -2.02 -24.51 4.12
CA ASP A 456 -2.72 -25.29 5.13
C ASP A 456 -3.50 -24.33 6.04
N PRO A 457 -4.84 -24.46 6.10
CA PRO A 457 -5.67 -23.63 6.97
C PRO A 457 -5.24 -23.66 8.45
N THR A 458 -4.78 -24.80 8.96
CA THR A 458 -4.38 -24.96 10.36
C THR A 458 -3.11 -24.20 10.73
N SER A 459 -2.30 -23.83 9.73
CA SER A 459 -1.03 -23.10 9.89
C SER A 459 -1.20 -21.58 10.00
N VAL A 460 -2.41 -21.08 9.71
CA VAL A 460 -2.79 -19.66 9.77
C VAL A 460 -3.79 -19.47 10.90
N ASP A 461 -3.28 -19.35 12.13
CA ASP A 461 -4.09 -19.26 13.35
C ASP A 461 -4.06 -17.84 13.96
N PRO A 462 -5.20 -17.11 13.99
CA PRO A 462 -5.32 -15.82 14.65
C PRO A 462 -5.54 -15.92 16.17
N SER A 463 -5.64 -17.11 16.75
CA SER A 463 -6.08 -17.31 18.12
C SER A 463 -4.97 -17.07 19.16
N THR A 464 -5.39 -16.76 20.39
CA THR A 464 -4.53 -16.76 21.58
C THR A 464 -5.25 -17.46 22.73
N PRO A 465 -4.57 -17.81 23.83
CA PRO A 465 -5.23 -18.42 24.99
C PRO A 465 -6.37 -17.57 25.59
N ARG A 466 -6.51 -16.31 25.19
CA ARG A 466 -7.52 -15.37 25.71
C ARG A 466 -8.59 -14.98 24.68
N ARG A 467 -8.38 -15.20 23.39
CA ARG A 467 -9.22 -14.67 22.30
C ARG A 467 -9.19 -15.60 21.10
N GLU A 468 -10.33 -15.77 20.44
CA GLU A 468 -10.43 -16.53 19.17
C GLU A 468 -9.68 -15.86 18.02
N ALA A 469 -9.60 -14.53 18.02
CA ALA A 469 -8.79 -13.77 17.07
C ALA A 469 -8.14 -12.55 17.76
N GLU A 470 -6.82 -12.43 17.65
CA GLU A 470 -6.05 -11.27 18.08
C GLU A 470 -5.27 -10.69 16.90
N ILE A 471 -5.70 -9.50 16.46
CA ILE A 471 -5.08 -8.77 15.35
C ILE A 471 -4.78 -7.36 15.83
N LYS A 472 -3.50 -6.99 15.81
CA LYS A 472 -3.03 -5.67 16.26
C LYS A 472 -1.86 -5.21 15.41
N VAL A 473 -1.71 -3.90 15.29
CA VAL A 473 -0.55 -3.30 14.62
C VAL A 473 0.30 -2.53 15.63
N PHE A 474 1.59 -2.80 15.62
CA PHE A 474 2.61 -2.04 16.33
C PHE A 474 3.52 -1.32 15.33
N LYS A 475 3.91 -0.08 15.64
CA LYS A 475 4.88 0.72 14.84
C LYS A 475 4.62 0.67 13.31
N GLU A 476 3.34 0.77 12.92
CA GLU A 476 2.84 0.80 11.54
C GLU A 476 3.06 -0.47 10.68
N GLN A 477 4.19 -1.17 10.80
CA GLN A 477 4.61 -2.27 9.93
C GLN A 477 4.93 -3.57 10.70
N SER A 478 4.38 -3.75 11.90
CA SER A 478 4.45 -5.00 12.64
C SER A 478 3.04 -5.46 13.00
N LEU A 479 2.63 -6.59 12.42
CA LEU A 479 1.30 -7.14 12.56
C LEU A 479 1.31 -8.32 13.53
N VAL A 480 0.60 -8.20 14.64
CA VAL A 480 0.26 -9.34 15.50
C VAL A 480 -0.90 -10.08 14.87
N PHE A 481 -0.76 -11.40 14.75
CA PHE A 481 -1.79 -12.30 14.30
C PHE A 481 -1.75 -13.56 15.19
N GLY A 482 -2.69 -13.65 16.12
CA GLY A 482 -2.66 -14.68 17.17
C GLY A 482 -1.43 -14.57 18.06
N THR A 483 -0.67 -15.66 18.16
CA THR A 483 0.60 -15.69 18.90
C THR A 483 1.78 -15.18 18.10
N GLU A 484 1.62 -15.01 16.78
CA GLU A 484 2.69 -14.61 15.87
C GLU A 484 2.80 -13.10 15.71
N THR A 485 4.01 -12.65 15.38
CA THR A 485 4.27 -11.27 14.96
C THR A 485 4.91 -11.29 13.58
N ILE A 486 4.17 -10.81 12.60
CA ILE A 486 4.58 -10.70 11.19
C ILE A 486 5.30 -9.36 11.01
N ALA A 487 6.58 -9.41 10.64
CA ALA A 487 7.38 -8.23 10.36
C ALA A 487 7.17 -7.80 8.89
N LEU A 488 6.66 -6.60 8.66
CA LEU A 488 6.33 -6.07 7.33
C LEU A 488 7.17 -4.83 6.96
N SER A 489 8.23 -4.54 7.70
CA SER A 489 9.07 -3.36 7.46
C SER A 489 9.79 -3.37 6.11
N ALA A 490 9.96 -4.54 5.52
CA ALA A 490 10.53 -4.70 4.18
C ALA A 490 9.50 -4.56 3.05
N VAL A 491 8.19 -4.59 3.38
CA VAL A 491 7.10 -4.36 2.42
C VAL A 491 6.96 -2.86 2.24
N ALA A 492 7.85 -2.28 1.44
CA ALA A 492 8.03 -0.84 1.34
C ALA A 492 6.74 -0.10 0.96
N GLN A 493 5.86 -0.75 0.16
CA GLN A 493 4.58 -0.22 -0.34
C GLN A 493 3.42 -0.27 0.69
N LEU A 494 3.66 -0.77 1.90
CA LEU A 494 2.73 -0.68 3.02
C LEU A 494 2.95 0.67 3.77
N VAL A 495 2.02 1.62 3.59
CA VAL A 495 2.24 3.05 3.90
C VAL A 495 1.53 3.56 5.15
N SER A 496 0.59 2.80 5.72
CA SER A 496 -0.17 3.25 6.88
C SER A 496 -0.52 2.14 7.84
N ARG A 497 -0.73 2.51 9.12
CA ARG A 497 -1.20 1.59 10.15
C ARG A 497 -2.55 0.97 9.80
N ALA A 498 -3.50 1.78 9.30
CA ALA A 498 -4.82 1.29 8.90
C ALA A 498 -4.76 0.27 7.77
N GLN A 499 -3.83 0.44 6.83
CA GLN A 499 -3.60 -0.54 5.77
C GLN A 499 -3.05 -1.86 6.35
N THR A 500 -2.05 -1.80 7.24
CA THR A 500 -1.53 -3.00 7.92
C THR A 500 -2.59 -3.72 8.75
N LEU A 501 -3.47 -2.97 9.40
CA LEU A 501 -4.58 -3.56 10.16
C LEU A 501 -5.57 -4.25 9.22
N ALA A 502 -5.91 -3.61 8.10
CA ALA A 502 -6.77 -4.18 7.08
C ALA A 502 -6.16 -5.44 6.46
N VAL A 503 -4.85 -5.48 6.20
CA VAL A 503 -4.14 -6.70 5.77
C VAL A 503 -4.32 -7.83 6.78
N GLY A 504 -4.14 -7.57 8.08
CA GLY A 504 -4.38 -8.57 9.12
C GLY A 504 -5.82 -9.07 9.16
N ARG A 505 -6.80 -8.19 8.96
CA ARG A 505 -8.21 -8.58 8.84
C ARG A 505 -8.48 -9.35 7.54
N GLY A 506 -7.78 -9.01 6.46
CA GLY A 506 -7.80 -9.73 5.20
C GLY A 506 -7.28 -11.16 5.35
N LEU A 507 -6.21 -11.36 6.12
CA LEU A 507 -5.71 -12.70 6.45
C LEU A 507 -6.74 -13.51 7.23
N LEU A 508 -7.44 -12.88 8.19
CA LEU A 508 -8.53 -13.54 8.91
C LEU A 508 -9.68 -13.92 7.97
N LEU A 509 -10.10 -13.01 7.10
CA LEU A 509 -11.14 -13.28 6.09
C LEU A 509 -10.73 -14.46 5.18
N ALA A 510 -9.50 -14.42 4.65
CA ALA A 510 -8.91 -15.47 3.83
C ALA A 510 -8.95 -16.82 4.54
N ARG A 511 -8.46 -16.84 5.79
CA ARG A 511 -8.43 -18.02 6.64
C ARG A 511 -9.82 -18.61 6.89
N THR A 512 -10.79 -17.76 7.21
CA THR A 512 -12.13 -18.21 7.62
C THR A 512 -12.98 -18.63 6.44
N ARG A 513 -12.82 -18.03 5.25
CA ARG A 513 -13.72 -18.25 4.11
C ARG A 513 -13.13 -19.00 2.94
N PHE A 514 -11.81 -18.90 2.71
CA PHE A 514 -11.23 -19.29 1.41
C PHE A 514 -10.10 -20.31 1.52
N MET A 515 -9.42 -20.40 2.67
CA MET A 515 -8.38 -21.42 2.93
C MET A 515 -9.02 -22.75 3.33
N ASP A 516 -8.99 -23.72 2.42
CA ASP A 516 -9.50 -25.08 2.58
C ASP A 516 -8.45 -26.17 2.28
N GLY A 517 -7.20 -25.78 2.01
CA GLY A 517 -6.12 -26.68 1.61
C GLY A 517 -6.21 -27.15 0.16
N GLN A 518 -7.17 -26.64 -0.63
CA GLN A 518 -7.36 -26.98 -2.04
C GLN A 518 -7.20 -25.78 -2.96
N ARG A 519 -7.56 -24.58 -2.51
CA ARG A 519 -7.31 -23.34 -3.26
C ARG A 519 -5.85 -22.92 -3.15
N SER A 520 -5.31 -22.45 -4.26
CA SER A 520 -4.00 -21.82 -4.34
C SER A 520 -3.97 -20.48 -3.62
N VAL A 521 -2.76 -20.04 -3.24
CA VAL A 521 -2.54 -18.69 -2.71
C VAL A 521 -3.13 -17.64 -3.65
N SER A 522 -2.87 -17.73 -4.96
CA SER A 522 -3.37 -16.76 -5.94
C SER A 522 -4.90 -16.68 -5.98
N GLU A 523 -5.60 -17.83 -5.99
CA GLU A 523 -7.07 -17.87 -5.95
C GLU A 523 -7.63 -17.25 -4.66
N ILE A 524 -7.00 -17.53 -3.51
CA ILE A 524 -7.41 -16.97 -2.22
C ILE A 524 -7.26 -15.44 -2.23
N LEU A 525 -6.14 -14.92 -2.74
CA LEU A 525 -5.89 -13.49 -2.84
C LEU A 525 -6.96 -12.80 -3.71
N ASN A 526 -7.30 -13.39 -4.86
CA ASN A 526 -8.32 -12.88 -5.76
C ASN A 526 -9.72 -12.89 -5.11
N LEU A 527 -10.08 -13.95 -4.40
CA LEU A 527 -11.37 -14.04 -3.69
C LEU A 527 -11.50 -13.00 -2.57
N VAL A 528 -10.40 -12.72 -1.85
CA VAL A 528 -10.38 -11.64 -0.83
C VAL A 528 -10.54 -10.28 -1.49
N ALA A 529 -9.79 -10.02 -2.58
CA ALA A 529 -9.87 -8.77 -3.30
C ALA A 529 -11.30 -8.52 -3.84
N GLN A 530 -11.91 -9.53 -4.48
CA GLN A 530 -13.28 -9.46 -4.96
C GLN A 530 -14.28 -9.20 -3.84
N THR A 531 -14.14 -9.86 -2.68
CA THR A 531 -15.02 -9.65 -1.53
C THR A 531 -14.97 -8.20 -1.02
N ILE A 532 -13.78 -7.59 -1.01
CA ILE A 532 -13.58 -6.19 -0.61
C ILE A 532 -14.09 -5.23 -1.69
N GLU A 533 -13.94 -5.57 -2.97
CA GLU A 533 -14.48 -4.76 -4.07
C GLU A 533 -16.01 -4.70 -4.02
N GLU A 534 -16.68 -5.83 -3.79
CA GLU A 534 -18.14 -5.92 -3.73
C GLU A 534 -18.75 -5.30 -2.47
N GLY A 535 -18.11 -5.50 -1.31
CA GLY A 535 -18.67 -5.10 0.00
C GLY A 535 -17.96 -3.93 0.69
N GLY A 536 -16.91 -3.38 0.09
CA GLY A 536 -16.04 -2.39 0.72
C GLY A 536 -15.20 -2.97 1.87
N LEU A 537 -14.49 -2.10 2.59
CA LEU A 537 -13.63 -2.52 3.71
C LEU A 537 -14.40 -3.02 4.94
N ASP A 538 -15.71 -2.78 5.02
CA ASP A 538 -16.55 -3.20 6.15
C ASP A 538 -16.74 -4.71 6.21
N VAL A 539 -16.50 -5.44 5.11
CA VAL A 539 -16.48 -6.91 5.12
C VAL A 539 -15.38 -7.49 6.01
N LEU A 540 -14.37 -6.68 6.35
CA LEU A 540 -13.23 -7.08 7.17
C LEU A 540 -13.51 -6.95 8.68
N ASP A 541 -14.51 -6.14 9.06
CA ASP A 541 -14.87 -5.90 10.46
C ASP A 541 -16.31 -5.37 10.59
N ASP A 542 -17.21 -6.21 11.10
CA ASP A 542 -18.64 -5.93 11.27
C ASP A 542 -18.97 -4.83 12.30
N ARG A 543 -17.96 -4.34 13.04
CA ARG A 543 -18.13 -3.32 14.09
C ARG A 543 -18.08 -1.88 13.56
N LEU A 544 -18.08 -1.70 12.23
CA LEU A 544 -18.01 -0.41 11.53
C LEU A 544 -16.86 0.46 12.04
N VAL A 545 -15.66 -0.10 12.02
CA VAL A 545 -14.46 0.58 12.52
C VAL A 545 -14.01 1.67 11.55
N GLY A 546 -13.33 2.70 12.07
CA GLY A 546 -12.84 3.85 11.30
C GLY A 546 -11.33 3.84 11.02
N ASP A 547 -10.67 2.70 11.19
CA ASP A 547 -9.21 2.56 11.13
C ASP A 547 -8.74 1.47 10.14
N LEU A 548 -9.48 1.28 9.05
CA LEU A 548 -9.10 0.41 7.93
C LEU A 548 -8.83 1.22 6.66
N ALA A 549 -7.83 0.77 5.90
CA ALA A 549 -7.48 1.33 4.59
C ALA A 549 -7.25 0.22 3.57
N GLN A 550 -7.49 0.52 2.29
CA GLN A 550 -7.34 -0.42 1.19
C GLN A 550 -5.91 -0.94 1.07
N PHE A 551 -5.76 -2.22 0.77
CA PHE A 551 -4.50 -2.89 0.47
C PHE A 551 -4.63 -3.69 -0.83
N ARG A 552 -3.50 -3.98 -1.47
CA ARG A 552 -3.49 -4.77 -2.72
C ARG A 552 -3.30 -6.25 -2.39
N PRO A 553 -3.64 -7.16 -3.32
CA PRO A 553 -3.34 -8.59 -3.18
C PRO A 553 -1.89 -8.87 -2.77
N MET A 554 -0.94 -8.08 -3.26
CA MET A 554 0.48 -8.22 -2.96
C MET A 554 0.84 -7.94 -1.49
N GLU A 555 0.19 -6.96 -0.84
CA GLU A 555 0.40 -6.73 0.60
C GLU A 555 -0.18 -7.88 1.44
N LEU A 556 -1.30 -8.46 1.02
CA LEU A 556 -1.89 -9.63 1.69
C LEU A 556 -1.00 -10.87 1.53
N ALA A 557 -0.51 -11.11 0.31
CA ALA A 557 0.46 -12.17 0.02
C ALA A 557 1.73 -12.00 0.84
N ALA A 558 2.24 -10.78 0.92
CA ALA A 558 3.44 -10.45 1.68
C ALA A 558 3.28 -10.78 3.18
N ALA A 559 2.10 -10.53 3.75
CA ALA A 559 1.80 -10.87 5.13
C ALA A 559 1.65 -12.38 5.35
N LEU A 560 0.95 -13.08 4.46
CA LEU A 560 0.84 -14.54 4.49
C LEU A 560 2.23 -15.19 4.46
N ASN A 561 3.06 -14.81 3.49
CA ASN A 561 4.40 -15.39 3.26
C ASN A 561 5.40 -15.13 4.38
N ARG A 562 5.15 -14.12 5.23
CA ARG A 562 6.00 -13.78 6.39
C ARG A 562 5.45 -14.32 7.71
N LEU A 563 4.32 -15.02 7.69
CA LEU A 563 3.82 -15.75 8.84
C LEU A 563 4.72 -16.96 9.08
N ARG A 564 5.38 -17.00 10.24
CA ARG A 564 6.39 -18.04 10.55
C ARG A 564 5.79 -19.43 10.69
N THR A 565 4.51 -19.51 11.04
CA THR A 565 3.78 -20.78 11.18
C THR A 565 3.23 -21.29 9.86
N LEU A 566 3.32 -20.53 8.75
CA LEU A 566 2.74 -20.92 7.47
C LEU A 566 3.28 -22.27 7.00
N GLU A 567 2.36 -23.18 6.70
CA GLU A 567 2.62 -24.43 6.01
C GLU A 567 1.86 -24.43 4.69
N VAL A 568 2.51 -24.96 3.65
CA VAL A 568 1.93 -25.06 2.30
C VAL A 568 2.24 -26.45 1.75
N SER A 569 1.28 -27.05 1.06
CA SER A 569 1.55 -28.15 0.14
C SER A 569 1.78 -27.59 -1.27
N SER A 570 2.54 -28.33 -2.08
CA SER A 570 2.77 -27.97 -3.49
C SER A 570 2.22 -29.07 -4.39
N GLU A 571 1.51 -28.66 -5.45
CA GLU A 571 1.16 -29.53 -6.57
C GLU A 571 1.97 -29.12 -7.81
N GLU A 572 2.49 -30.11 -8.55
CA GLU A 572 3.13 -29.87 -9.85
C GLU A 572 2.05 -29.58 -10.89
N VAL A 573 2.03 -28.36 -11.42
CA VAL A 573 1.20 -27.98 -12.58
C VAL A 573 2.11 -27.37 -13.64
N GLY A 574 1.90 -27.75 -14.89
CA GLY A 574 2.64 -27.25 -16.05
C GLY A 574 2.38 -25.76 -16.34
N PRO A 575 3.12 -25.16 -17.30
CA PRO A 575 2.99 -23.73 -17.61
C PRO A 575 1.55 -23.37 -18.01
N PRO A 576 1.12 -22.12 -17.72
CA PRO A 576 -0.19 -21.64 -18.17
C PRO A 576 -0.30 -21.78 -19.70
N GLU A 577 -1.48 -22.15 -20.18
CA GLU A 577 -1.77 -22.07 -21.62
C GLU A 577 -1.52 -20.64 -22.08
N ALA A 578 -0.76 -20.49 -23.17
CA ALA A 578 -0.53 -19.21 -23.79
C ALA A 578 -1.88 -18.53 -24.03
N ALA A 579 -1.99 -17.27 -23.60
CA ALA A 579 -3.18 -16.47 -23.85
C ALA A 579 -3.57 -16.58 -25.33
N PRO A 580 -4.85 -16.81 -25.67
CA PRO A 580 -5.27 -16.85 -27.05
C PRO A 580 -4.83 -15.55 -27.72
N THR A 581 -4.07 -15.69 -28.78
CA THR A 581 -3.77 -14.57 -29.67
C THR A 581 -5.07 -14.20 -30.36
N ASP A 582 -5.71 -13.13 -29.90
CA ASP A 582 -6.88 -12.55 -30.56
C ASP A 582 -6.46 -11.99 -31.92
N ALA A 583 -6.44 -12.88 -32.91
CA ALA A 583 -6.50 -12.54 -34.30
C ALA A 583 -7.97 -12.32 -34.68
N THR A 584 -8.34 -11.05 -34.88
CA THR A 584 -9.44 -10.56 -35.73
C THR A 584 -10.88 -10.98 -35.42
N GLY A 585 -11.74 -10.00 -35.15
CA GLY A 585 -13.20 -10.20 -35.22
C GLY A 585 -14.02 -8.96 -34.88
N ALA A 586 -14.49 -8.26 -35.90
CA ALA A 586 -15.37 -7.10 -35.87
C ALA A 586 -16.63 -7.23 -34.98
N GLY A 587 -17.08 -6.10 -34.39
CA GLY A 587 -18.50 -5.87 -34.12
C GLY A 587 -18.86 -5.13 -32.83
N PHE A 588 -19.06 -3.81 -32.98
CA PHE A 588 -19.76 -2.84 -32.10
C PHE A 588 -19.08 -2.38 -30.81
#